data_AF-A0A2D1KL53-F1
#
_entry.id   AF-A0A2D1KL53-F1
#
_cell.length_a   1.000
_cell.length_b   1.000
_cell.length_c   1.000
_cell.angle_alpha   90.00
_cell.angle_beta   90.00
_cell.angle_gamma   90.00
#
_symmetry.space_group_name_H-M   'P 1'
#
loop_
_entity.id
_entity.type
_entity.pdbx_description
1 polymer ?
#
loop_
_entity_poly.entity_id
_entity_poly.type
_entity_poly.pdbx_seq_one_letter_code
_entity_poly.pdbx_strand_id
1 'polypeptide(L)'
;MKNIRFMETVLRDGQQSQIATRMPFSDMQPILETMDQAGYHALEVWGGATFDSALRFLNEDPWERLRAIRQHVKKTKLQMLLRGQNLLGYKHYADDVVTEFVHKSVENGIDIIRIFDALNDPRNLETAITATKDAGGEAQAAISYTTSDFHTIPYFVQLAQEFEKLGADSIAIKDMAGVLTPHDAYDLVSEIKAAVSVPLEVHTHATSGIAEMTYLKAVEAGADIIDTAISSFSGGTSQPSTESMAIALSDLGYNTNLDVTKLSKIAAHFNPVRDRFRKAGLLNPKVKDTEPRTLLYKVPGGMLSNLLNQLKEQGLEDRYQEVLEEVPNVRADLGYPPLVTPLSQMVGTQAVMNVISGERYKLVPKEIKEYVKGYYGRPPVPISDEIRQQIIGDDTDVITVRPADLIKPQMAQFRKAIGAYAHSTEDVLMYALFPEQAKDFLGRREDPFYDVPIQKVDVTIAVGELN
;
A
#
# COMPACT_ATOMS: atom_id res chain seq x y z
N MET A 1 -30.95 -15.00 -2.92
CA MET A 1 -29.65 -14.98 -3.65
C MET A 1 -28.56 -14.70 -2.64
N LYS A 2 -27.38 -15.32 -2.80
CA LYS A 2 -26.19 -14.92 -2.03
C LYS A 2 -25.75 -13.54 -2.52
N ASN A 3 -25.42 -12.63 -1.61
CA ASN A 3 -24.96 -11.29 -1.96
C ASN A 3 -23.43 -11.30 -2.02
N ILE A 4 -22.86 -10.61 -3.00
CA ILE A 4 -21.43 -10.33 -3.08
C ILE A 4 -21.23 -8.84 -3.34
N ARG A 5 -20.32 -8.22 -2.60
CA ARG A 5 -20.06 -6.78 -2.66
C ARG A 5 -18.75 -6.51 -3.40
N PHE A 6 -18.66 -5.33 -4.00
CA PHE A 6 -17.51 -4.92 -4.80
C PHE A 6 -16.88 -3.64 -4.25
N MET A 7 -15.58 -3.70 -4.01
CA MET A 7 -14.71 -2.56 -3.75
C MET A 7 -14.06 -2.13 -5.05
N GLU A 8 -14.24 -0.89 -5.48
CA GLU A 8 -13.64 -0.37 -6.71
C GLU A 8 -12.32 0.34 -6.42
N THR A 9 -11.25 -0.06 -7.11
CA THR A 9 -9.89 0.39 -6.80
C THR A 9 -9.30 1.37 -7.82
N VAL A 10 -10.01 1.74 -8.91
CA VAL A 10 -9.45 2.58 -9.98
C VAL A 10 -8.82 3.90 -9.50
N LEU A 11 -9.40 4.52 -8.47
CA LEU A 11 -8.95 5.81 -7.94
C LEU A 11 -7.69 5.71 -7.06
N ARG A 12 -7.32 4.51 -6.61
CA ARG A 12 -6.15 4.23 -5.75
C ARG A 12 -5.28 3.11 -6.33
N ASP A 13 -5.63 1.84 -6.12
CA ASP A 13 -4.74 0.74 -6.48
C ASP A 13 -4.62 0.50 -7.98
N GLY A 14 -5.71 0.68 -8.74
CA GLY A 14 -5.71 0.46 -10.19
C GLY A 14 -4.73 1.41 -10.89
N GLN A 15 -4.80 2.71 -10.58
CA GLN A 15 -3.84 3.68 -11.10
C GLN A 15 -2.43 3.52 -10.50
N GLN A 16 -2.30 3.14 -9.23
CA GLN A 16 -1.00 2.90 -8.59
C GLN A 16 -0.26 1.77 -9.30
N SER A 17 -0.98 0.72 -9.67
CA SER A 17 -0.44 -0.48 -10.31
C SER A 17 -0.09 -0.25 -11.78
N GLN A 18 -0.81 0.63 -12.47
CA GLN A 18 -0.76 0.72 -13.94
C GLN A 18 -0.06 1.98 -14.47
N ILE A 19 -0.12 3.09 -13.72
CA ILE A 19 0.40 4.39 -14.15
C ILE A 19 1.20 5.09 -13.05
N ALA A 20 1.84 4.30 -12.18
CA ALA A 20 2.70 4.78 -11.10
C ALA A 20 2.02 5.85 -10.21
N THR A 21 0.71 5.75 -10.00
CA THR A 21 -0.06 6.66 -9.13
C THR A 21 -0.16 8.11 -9.67
N ARG A 22 -0.09 8.30 -10.98
CA ARG A 22 -0.03 9.62 -11.63
C ARG A 22 -1.37 10.19 -12.10
N MET A 23 -2.51 9.65 -11.65
CA MET A 23 -3.82 10.22 -11.99
C MET A 23 -4.06 11.50 -11.18
N PRO A 24 -4.20 12.68 -11.81
CA PRO A 24 -4.62 13.91 -11.15
C PRO A 24 -6.10 13.87 -10.78
N PHE A 25 -6.51 14.70 -9.82
CA PHE A 25 -7.92 14.81 -9.42
C PHE A 25 -8.83 15.23 -10.58
N SER A 26 -8.33 16.05 -11.51
CA SER A 26 -9.07 16.52 -12.69
C SER A 26 -9.55 15.40 -13.62
N ASP A 27 -8.88 14.25 -13.63
CA ASP A 27 -9.36 13.06 -14.36
C ASP A 27 -10.40 12.26 -13.56
N MET A 28 -10.41 12.39 -12.23
CA MET A 28 -11.32 11.66 -11.35
C MET A 28 -12.67 12.39 -11.24
N GLN A 29 -12.61 13.71 -11.01
CA GLN A 29 -13.77 14.53 -10.66
C GLN A 29 -15.00 14.33 -11.55
N PRO A 30 -14.88 14.29 -12.90
CA PRO A 30 -16.07 14.26 -13.76
C PRO A 30 -16.92 12.99 -13.65
N ILE A 31 -16.38 11.91 -13.10
CA ILE A 31 -17.06 10.61 -13.03
C ILE A 31 -17.52 10.22 -11.62
N LEU A 32 -17.11 10.95 -10.58
CA LEU A 32 -17.33 10.56 -9.17
C LEU A 32 -18.80 10.35 -8.82
N GLU A 33 -19.71 11.21 -9.28
CA GLU A 33 -21.15 11.06 -8.99
C GLU A 33 -21.77 9.83 -9.68
N THR A 34 -21.23 9.43 -10.84
CA THR A 34 -21.65 8.19 -11.49
C THR A 34 -21.16 6.97 -10.72
N MET A 35 -19.91 7.02 -10.21
CA MET A 35 -19.36 5.97 -9.35
C MET A 35 -20.14 5.85 -8.04
N ASP A 36 -20.55 6.96 -7.43
CA ASP A 36 -21.38 7.00 -6.20
C ASP A 36 -22.75 6.33 -6.38
N GLN A 37 -23.23 6.22 -7.62
CA GLN A 37 -24.53 5.63 -7.94
C GLN A 37 -24.42 4.23 -8.56
N ALA A 38 -23.20 3.69 -8.73
CA ALA A 38 -22.96 2.42 -9.44
C ALA A 38 -23.27 1.17 -8.60
N GLY A 39 -23.52 1.33 -7.29
CA GLY A 39 -23.85 0.21 -6.40
C GLY A 39 -22.65 -0.45 -5.73
N TYR A 40 -21.46 0.18 -5.82
CA TYR A 40 -20.27 -0.27 -5.11
C TYR A 40 -20.49 -0.30 -3.59
N HIS A 41 -19.83 -1.24 -2.93
CA HIS A 41 -19.77 -1.26 -1.47
C HIS A 41 -18.94 -0.09 -0.95
N ALA A 42 -17.79 0.15 -1.58
CA ALA A 42 -16.90 1.24 -1.28
C ALA A 42 -16.02 1.56 -2.51
N LEU A 43 -15.47 2.78 -2.52
CA LEU A 43 -14.45 3.21 -3.46
C LEU A 43 -13.15 3.34 -2.69
N GLU A 44 -12.10 2.66 -3.13
CA GLU A 44 -10.77 2.88 -2.58
C GLU A 44 -10.13 4.10 -3.28
N VAL A 45 -9.97 5.18 -2.54
CA VAL A 45 -9.64 6.51 -3.12
C VAL A 45 -8.41 7.17 -2.53
N TRP A 46 -7.87 6.62 -1.43
CA TRP A 46 -6.83 7.29 -0.65
C TRP A 46 -5.87 6.31 0.02
N GLY A 47 -4.80 6.84 0.61
CA GLY A 47 -3.74 6.02 1.19
C GLY A 47 -2.86 5.33 0.15
N GLY A 48 -2.15 4.28 0.55
CA GLY A 48 -1.11 3.68 -0.28
C GLY A 48 -0.07 4.72 -0.72
N ALA A 49 0.24 4.79 -2.02
CA ALA A 49 1.19 5.76 -2.56
C ALA A 49 0.55 7.09 -3.01
N THR A 50 -0.76 7.25 -2.89
CA THR A 50 -1.46 8.44 -3.42
C THR A 50 -1.07 9.73 -2.71
N PHE A 51 -0.79 9.67 -1.41
CA PHE A 51 -0.40 10.82 -0.59
C PHE A 51 0.96 11.39 -1.02
N ASP A 52 1.99 10.55 -1.10
CA ASP A 52 3.31 10.95 -1.64
C ASP A 52 3.18 11.43 -3.08
N SER A 53 2.41 10.71 -3.90
CA SER A 53 2.29 11.05 -5.33
C SER A 53 1.64 12.40 -5.58
N ALA A 54 0.59 12.73 -4.81
CA ALA A 54 -0.10 14.01 -4.89
C ALA A 54 0.87 15.18 -4.66
N LEU A 55 1.68 15.09 -3.60
CA LEU A 55 2.68 16.10 -3.26
C LEU A 55 3.83 16.15 -4.27
N ARG A 56 4.42 14.98 -4.57
CA ARG A 56 5.70 14.88 -5.28
C ARG A 56 5.56 15.12 -6.79
N PHE A 57 4.46 14.71 -7.40
CA PHE A 57 4.35 14.68 -8.87
C PHE A 57 3.16 15.42 -9.43
N LEU A 58 2.11 15.59 -8.64
CA LEU A 58 0.86 16.20 -9.12
C LEU A 58 0.69 17.63 -8.62
N ASN A 59 1.50 18.04 -7.63
CA ASN A 59 1.39 19.32 -6.95
C ASN A 59 -0.04 19.56 -6.44
N GLU A 60 -0.63 18.53 -5.84
CA GLU A 60 -1.96 18.54 -5.26
C GLU A 60 -1.88 18.30 -3.75
N ASP A 61 -2.71 18.99 -2.97
CA ASP A 61 -2.88 18.69 -1.55
C ASP A 61 -3.70 17.38 -1.41
N PRO A 62 -3.12 16.31 -0.83
CA PRO A 62 -3.83 15.04 -0.68
C PRO A 62 -5.06 15.15 0.22
N TRP A 63 -5.09 16.07 1.18
CA TRP A 63 -6.25 16.28 2.06
C TRP A 63 -7.38 16.99 1.31
N GLU A 64 -7.06 18.01 0.50
CA GLU A 64 -8.07 18.66 -0.34
C GLU A 64 -8.62 17.70 -1.41
N ARG A 65 -7.77 16.84 -1.97
CA ARG A 65 -8.22 15.78 -2.88
C ARG A 65 -9.26 14.88 -2.20
N LEU A 66 -9.00 14.44 -0.96
CA LEU A 66 -9.96 13.62 -0.20
C LEU A 66 -11.27 14.37 0.05
N ARG A 67 -11.20 15.61 0.55
CA ARG A 67 -12.38 16.46 0.77
C ARG A 67 -13.20 16.65 -0.50
N ALA A 68 -12.54 16.92 -1.63
CA ALA A 68 -13.18 17.09 -2.93
C ALA A 68 -13.84 15.80 -3.42
N ILE A 69 -13.21 14.63 -3.25
CA ILE A 69 -13.84 13.34 -3.56
C ILE A 69 -15.09 13.14 -2.69
N ARG A 70 -14.98 13.36 -1.38
CA ARG A 70 -16.12 13.25 -0.45
C ARG A 70 -17.24 14.24 -0.75
N GLN A 71 -16.95 15.39 -1.37
CA GLN A 71 -17.98 16.32 -1.82
C GLN A 71 -18.85 15.77 -2.95
N HIS A 72 -18.30 14.93 -3.83
CA HIS A 72 -19.04 14.33 -4.95
C HIS A 72 -19.59 12.93 -4.65
N VAL A 73 -18.88 12.13 -3.84
CA VAL A 73 -19.31 10.80 -3.43
C VAL A 73 -20.02 10.95 -2.09
N LYS A 74 -21.32 10.64 -1.97
CA LYS A 74 -22.09 10.81 -0.73
C LYS A 74 -22.76 9.54 -0.22
N LYS A 75 -22.97 8.56 -1.09
CA LYS A 75 -23.69 7.31 -0.78
C LYS A 75 -22.73 6.16 -0.56
N THR A 76 -21.72 6.06 -1.42
CA THR A 76 -20.72 4.99 -1.36
C THR A 76 -19.66 5.33 -0.32
N LYS A 77 -19.24 4.32 0.43
CA LYS A 77 -18.16 4.47 1.41
C LYS A 77 -16.83 4.78 0.72
N LEU A 78 -15.99 5.60 1.34
CA LEU A 78 -14.62 5.82 0.91
C LEU A 78 -13.68 4.97 1.76
N GLN A 79 -12.84 4.19 1.09
CA GLN A 79 -11.80 3.39 1.72
C GLN A 79 -10.41 3.98 1.46
N MET A 80 -9.53 3.81 2.44
CA MET A 80 -8.09 3.98 2.27
C MET A 80 -7.29 2.73 2.67
N LEU A 81 -6.06 2.63 2.16
CA LEU A 81 -5.06 1.66 2.61
C LEU A 81 -4.03 2.33 3.54
N LEU A 82 -3.88 1.79 4.75
CA LEU A 82 -2.97 2.27 5.80
C LEU A 82 -2.01 1.14 6.24
N ARG A 83 -0.73 1.46 6.42
CA ARG A 83 0.33 0.51 6.81
C ARG A 83 0.52 0.44 8.32
N GLY A 84 -0.55 0.23 9.09
CA GLY A 84 -0.49 0.17 10.55
C GLY A 84 0.30 1.34 11.15
N GLN A 85 1.28 1.02 12.00
CA GLN A 85 2.19 1.98 12.63
C GLN A 85 3.05 2.80 11.66
N ASN A 86 3.23 2.36 10.41
CA ASN A 86 3.96 3.11 9.37
C ASN A 86 3.09 4.14 8.65
N LEU A 87 1.77 4.14 8.87
CA LEU A 87 0.83 5.01 8.18
C LEU A 87 0.95 4.92 6.65
N LEU A 88 1.36 6.01 6.00
CA LEU A 88 1.65 6.04 4.56
C LEU A 88 3.15 6.19 4.27
N GLY A 89 3.97 6.24 5.33
CA GLY A 89 5.43 6.38 5.26
C GLY A 89 6.16 5.04 5.20
N TYR A 90 7.44 5.09 5.58
CA TYR A 90 8.39 3.98 5.47
C TYR A 90 8.97 3.51 6.82
N LYS A 91 8.59 4.14 7.93
CA LYS A 91 9.06 3.83 9.30
C LYS A 91 7.90 3.86 10.28
N HIS A 92 8.07 3.29 11.46
CA HIS A 92 7.08 3.42 12.54
C HIS A 92 7.03 4.87 13.05
N TYR A 93 5.82 5.29 13.39
CA TYR A 93 5.54 6.56 14.05
C TYR A 93 5.10 6.33 15.50
N ALA A 94 5.25 7.36 16.34
CA ALA A 94 4.65 7.33 17.68
C ALA A 94 3.12 7.29 17.60
N ASP A 95 2.48 6.76 18.65
CA ASP A 95 1.04 6.56 18.69
C ASP A 95 0.23 7.86 18.56
N ASP A 96 0.76 8.99 19.03
CA ASP A 96 0.12 10.31 18.89
C ASP A 96 -0.02 10.72 17.42
N VAL A 97 1.00 10.43 16.60
CA VAL A 97 0.96 10.68 15.15
C VAL A 97 -0.03 9.77 14.46
N VAL A 98 -0.04 8.47 14.83
CA VAL A 98 -0.96 7.49 14.23
C VAL A 98 -2.41 7.85 14.52
N THR A 99 -2.69 8.17 15.78
CA THR A 99 -4.03 8.57 16.25
C THR A 99 -4.52 9.82 15.53
N GLU A 100 -3.72 10.89 15.51
CA GLU A 100 -4.08 12.13 14.81
C GLU A 100 -4.27 11.93 13.31
N PHE A 101 -3.41 11.12 12.66
CA PHE A 101 -3.55 10.83 11.24
C PHE A 101 -4.86 10.10 10.92
N VAL A 102 -5.19 9.08 11.70
CA VAL A 102 -6.43 8.31 11.54
C VAL A 102 -7.65 9.18 11.80
N HIS A 103 -7.67 9.95 12.90
CA HIS A 103 -8.75 10.88 13.21
C HIS A 103 -8.97 11.88 12.08
N LYS A 104 -7.90 12.50 11.57
CA LYS A 104 -8.01 13.43 10.43
C LYS A 104 -8.44 12.75 9.14
N SER A 105 -8.06 11.50 8.91
CA SER A 105 -8.53 10.74 7.75
C SER A 105 -10.05 10.54 7.77
N VAL A 106 -10.60 10.13 8.92
CA VAL A 106 -12.05 9.93 9.10
C VAL A 106 -12.80 11.25 9.08
N GLU A 107 -12.31 12.28 9.79
CA GLU A 107 -12.90 13.63 9.79
C GLU A 107 -13.04 14.20 8.37
N ASN A 108 -12.07 13.95 7.50
CA ASN A 108 -12.05 14.46 6.13
C ASN A 108 -12.81 13.57 5.12
N GLY A 109 -13.33 12.41 5.54
CA GLY A 109 -14.33 11.65 4.79
C GLY A 109 -14.02 10.19 4.51
N ILE A 110 -12.94 9.61 5.05
CA ILE A 110 -12.71 8.17 4.98
C ILE A 110 -13.70 7.44 5.90
N ASP A 111 -14.38 6.43 5.37
CA ASP A 111 -15.31 5.59 6.13
C ASP A 111 -14.66 4.27 6.57
N ILE A 112 -13.83 3.67 5.70
CA ILE A 112 -13.15 2.39 5.95
C ILE A 112 -11.65 2.57 5.88
N ILE A 113 -10.93 2.11 6.91
CA ILE A 113 -9.47 2.07 6.89
C ILE A 113 -9.03 0.61 6.83
N ARG A 114 -8.45 0.21 5.68
CA ARG A 114 -7.78 -1.08 5.53
C ARG A 114 -6.37 -0.99 6.10
N ILE A 115 -6.12 -1.66 7.22
CA ILE A 115 -4.89 -1.57 8.02
C ILE A 115 -4.11 -2.88 7.87
N PHE A 116 -2.89 -2.81 7.33
CA PHE A 116 -2.02 -3.98 7.22
C PHE A 116 -0.63 -3.70 7.79
N ASP A 117 0.06 -4.78 8.17
CA ASP A 117 1.49 -4.78 8.47
C ASP A 117 2.19 -5.70 7.46
N ALA A 118 3.35 -5.27 6.98
CA ALA A 118 4.23 -6.06 6.14
C ALA A 118 4.65 -7.40 6.76
N LEU A 119 4.81 -7.46 8.09
CA LEU A 119 5.16 -8.68 8.83
C LEU A 119 3.96 -9.50 9.28
N ASN A 120 2.73 -8.99 9.12
CA ASN A 120 1.54 -9.52 9.80
C ASN A 120 1.68 -9.53 11.34
N ASP A 121 2.42 -8.60 11.95
CA ASP A 121 2.48 -8.49 13.42
C ASP A 121 1.28 -7.68 13.94
N PRO A 122 0.30 -8.31 14.63
CA PRO A 122 -0.91 -7.62 15.05
C PRO A 122 -0.65 -6.43 15.99
N ARG A 123 0.48 -6.44 16.72
CA ARG A 123 0.86 -5.36 17.64
C ARG A 123 1.03 -4.03 16.90
N ASN A 124 1.48 -4.06 15.66
CA ASN A 124 1.65 -2.87 14.83
C ASN A 124 0.33 -2.33 14.24
N LEU A 125 -0.79 -3.04 14.44
CA LEU A 125 -2.11 -2.61 13.99
C LEU A 125 -2.95 -1.98 15.11
N GLU A 126 -2.62 -2.29 16.37
CA GLU A 126 -3.43 -1.96 17.56
C GLU A 126 -3.81 -0.47 17.65
N THR A 127 -2.83 0.44 17.53
CA THR A 127 -3.09 1.88 17.60
C THR A 127 -4.01 2.34 16.46
N ALA A 128 -3.75 1.88 15.23
CA ALA A 128 -4.53 2.29 14.08
C ALA A 128 -5.97 1.75 14.13
N ILE A 129 -6.16 0.50 14.57
CA ILE A 129 -7.50 -0.08 14.76
C ILE A 129 -8.25 0.72 15.80
N THR A 130 -7.66 0.94 16.98
CA THR A 130 -8.28 1.69 18.09
C THR A 130 -8.67 3.10 17.66
N ALA A 131 -7.73 3.86 17.07
CA ALA A 131 -8.00 5.21 16.60
C ALA A 131 -9.08 5.27 15.50
N THR A 132 -9.19 4.23 14.66
CA THR A 132 -10.22 4.19 13.61
C THR A 132 -11.61 4.10 14.25
N LYS A 133 -11.75 3.23 15.26
CA LYS A 133 -13.01 3.05 15.99
C LYS A 133 -13.36 4.27 16.82
N ASP A 134 -12.37 4.87 17.50
CA ASP A 134 -12.55 6.07 18.29
C ASP A 134 -13.03 7.26 17.44
N ALA A 135 -12.55 7.35 16.19
CA ALA A 135 -13.01 8.34 15.22
C ALA A 135 -14.38 8.04 14.59
N GLY A 136 -14.96 6.86 14.85
CA GLY A 136 -16.23 6.41 14.28
C GLY A 136 -16.13 5.82 12.87
N GLY A 137 -14.93 5.49 12.40
CA GLY A 137 -14.70 4.76 11.15
C GLY A 137 -14.75 3.24 11.32
N GLU A 138 -14.71 2.51 10.20
CA GLU A 138 -14.68 1.05 10.16
C GLU A 138 -13.23 0.54 10.00
N ALA A 139 -12.75 -0.22 10.97
CA ALA A 139 -11.41 -0.78 10.95
C ALA A 139 -11.41 -2.13 10.21
N GLN A 140 -10.75 -2.19 9.05
CA GLN A 140 -10.53 -3.45 8.34
C GLN A 140 -9.09 -3.91 8.50
N ALA A 141 -8.86 -4.98 9.27
CA ALA A 141 -7.52 -5.55 9.40
C ALA A 141 -7.19 -6.44 8.19
N ALA A 142 -5.98 -6.32 7.64
CA ALA A 142 -5.61 -7.01 6.42
C ALA A 142 -4.41 -7.95 6.61
N ILE A 143 -4.62 -9.19 6.20
CA ILE A 143 -3.60 -10.24 6.10
C ILE A 143 -2.77 -9.97 4.85
N SER A 144 -1.48 -9.69 5.00
CA SER A 144 -0.52 -9.72 3.90
C SER A 144 -0.25 -11.17 3.49
N TYR A 145 -0.99 -11.67 2.50
CA TYR A 145 -0.92 -13.07 2.08
C TYR A 145 0.43 -13.37 1.41
N THR A 146 0.97 -14.54 1.72
CA THR A 146 2.20 -15.04 1.12
C THR A 146 2.26 -16.56 1.21
N THR A 147 3.21 -17.17 0.50
CA THR A 147 3.44 -18.61 0.57
C THR A 147 4.88 -18.92 0.95
N SER A 148 5.07 -19.89 1.82
CA SER A 148 6.32 -20.58 2.15
C SER A 148 5.98 -21.92 2.82
N ASP A 149 6.98 -22.72 3.15
CA ASP A 149 6.77 -23.99 3.88
C ASP A 149 6.18 -23.80 5.29
N PHE A 150 6.19 -22.56 5.80
CA PHE A 150 5.61 -22.18 7.08
C PHE A 150 4.18 -21.62 6.98
N HIS A 151 3.88 -20.85 5.92
CA HIS A 151 2.59 -20.17 5.80
C HIS A 151 1.50 -21.16 5.39
N THR A 152 0.77 -21.64 6.38
CA THR A 152 -0.34 -22.58 6.21
C THR A 152 -1.68 -21.89 6.42
N ILE A 153 -2.79 -22.53 6.01
CA ILE A 153 -4.13 -22.01 6.29
C ILE A 153 -4.36 -21.80 7.80
N PRO A 154 -4.02 -22.75 8.71
CA PRO A 154 -4.13 -22.52 10.15
C PRO A 154 -3.41 -21.26 10.66
N TYR A 155 -2.25 -20.93 10.10
CA TYR A 155 -1.54 -19.68 10.45
C TYR A 155 -2.39 -18.44 10.13
N PHE A 156 -2.97 -18.38 8.93
CA PHE A 156 -3.79 -17.25 8.53
C PHE A 156 -5.15 -17.20 9.27
N VAL A 157 -5.72 -18.36 9.61
CA VAL A 157 -6.92 -18.44 10.44
C VAL A 157 -6.66 -17.89 11.84
N GLN A 158 -5.55 -18.27 12.47
CA GLN A 158 -5.15 -17.72 13.78
C GLN A 158 -4.98 -16.20 13.70
N LEU A 159 -4.32 -15.71 12.64
CA LEU A 159 -4.12 -14.27 12.43
C LEU A 159 -5.47 -13.54 12.30
N ALA A 160 -6.43 -14.10 11.57
CA ALA A 160 -7.77 -13.54 11.44
C ALA A 160 -8.49 -13.45 12.80
N GLN A 161 -8.38 -14.48 13.64
CA GLN A 161 -8.94 -14.48 15.00
C GLN A 161 -8.27 -13.42 15.90
N GLU A 162 -6.96 -13.25 15.78
CA GLU A 162 -6.23 -12.20 16.50
C GLU A 162 -6.69 -10.80 16.07
N PHE A 163 -6.94 -10.59 14.77
CA PHE A 163 -7.46 -9.32 14.25
C PHE A 163 -8.90 -9.03 14.72
N GLU A 164 -9.79 -10.03 14.72
CA GLU A 164 -11.15 -9.88 15.27
C GLU A 164 -11.09 -9.54 16.76
N LYS A 165 -10.20 -10.20 17.53
CA LYS A 165 -10.00 -9.93 18.96
C LYS A 165 -9.47 -8.51 19.22
N LEU A 166 -8.63 -7.96 18.33
CA LEU A 166 -8.20 -6.56 18.38
C LEU A 166 -9.32 -5.57 18.06
N GLY A 167 -10.48 -6.05 17.59
CA GLY A 167 -11.66 -5.24 17.33
C GLY A 167 -11.82 -4.83 15.87
N ALA A 168 -11.19 -5.51 14.91
CA ALA A 168 -11.46 -5.28 13.49
C ALA A 168 -12.96 -5.49 13.19
N ASP A 169 -13.57 -4.58 12.43
CA ASP A 169 -14.97 -4.66 12.00
C ASP A 169 -15.14 -5.50 10.72
N SER A 170 -14.04 -5.72 9.99
CA SER A 170 -13.92 -6.69 8.89
C SER A 170 -12.46 -7.12 8.71
N ILE A 171 -12.25 -8.19 7.95
CA ILE A 171 -10.91 -8.71 7.63
C ILE A 171 -10.72 -8.76 6.12
N ALA A 172 -9.53 -8.43 5.63
CA ALA A 172 -9.15 -8.60 4.24
C ALA A 172 -8.01 -9.61 4.06
N ILE A 173 -8.13 -10.51 3.10
CA ILE A 173 -6.98 -11.27 2.56
C ILE A 173 -6.37 -10.42 1.45
N LYS A 174 -5.18 -9.88 1.69
CA LYS A 174 -4.44 -9.06 0.75
C LYS A 174 -3.33 -9.86 0.07
N ASP A 175 -3.64 -10.40 -1.11
CA ASP A 175 -2.69 -11.03 -2.01
C ASP A 175 -2.08 -10.02 -2.98
N MET A 176 -1.09 -9.27 -2.48
CA MET A 176 -0.41 -8.22 -3.25
C MET A 176 0.37 -8.72 -4.47
N ALA A 177 0.74 -10.00 -4.51
CA ALA A 177 1.55 -10.58 -5.57
C ALA A 177 0.72 -11.36 -6.61
N GLY A 178 -0.55 -11.65 -6.32
CA GLY A 178 -1.37 -12.49 -7.18
C GLY A 178 -0.96 -13.97 -7.12
N VAL A 179 -0.60 -14.46 -5.92
CA VAL A 179 -0.08 -15.82 -5.71
C VAL A 179 -1.06 -16.74 -4.97
N LEU A 180 -2.21 -16.24 -4.55
CA LEU A 180 -3.27 -17.06 -3.94
C LEU A 180 -3.91 -17.93 -5.04
N THR A 181 -3.71 -19.25 -4.97
CA THR A 181 -4.28 -20.14 -5.98
C THR A 181 -5.78 -20.32 -5.76
N PRO A 182 -6.57 -20.69 -6.80
CA PRO A 182 -8.02 -20.86 -6.63
C PRO A 182 -8.40 -21.96 -5.61
N HIS A 183 -7.60 -23.01 -5.50
CA HIS A 183 -7.79 -24.05 -4.49
C HIS A 183 -7.56 -23.47 -3.09
N ASP A 184 -6.41 -22.83 -2.87
CA ASP A 184 -6.06 -22.25 -1.57
C ASP A 184 -7.03 -21.13 -1.18
N ALA A 185 -7.54 -20.36 -2.14
CA ALA A 185 -8.56 -19.35 -1.90
C ALA A 185 -9.85 -19.94 -1.35
N TYR A 186 -10.30 -21.06 -1.91
CA TYR A 186 -11.51 -21.72 -1.44
C TYR A 186 -11.34 -22.19 0.01
N ASP A 187 -10.25 -22.90 0.29
CA ASP A 187 -10.00 -23.47 1.61
C ASP A 187 -9.75 -22.37 2.65
N LEU A 188 -8.90 -21.39 2.34
CA LEU A 188 -8.56 -20.28 3.24
C LEU A 188 -9.79 -19.45 3.60
N VAL A 189 -10.62 -19.09 2.60
CA VAL A 189 -11.85 -18.33 2.85
C VAL A 189 -12.82 -19.14 3.68
N SER A 190 -13.02 -20.43 3.36
CA SER A 190 -13.93 -21.30 4.10
C SER A 190 -13.53 -21.40 5.58
N GLU A 191 -12.24 -21.62 5.85
CA GLU A 191 -11.71 -21.78 7.20
C GLU A 191 -11.74 -20.46 7.99
N ILE A 192 -11.40 -19.32 7.37
CA ILE A 192 -11.54 -18.01 8.04
C ILE A 192 -13.01 -17.72 8.35
N LYS A 193 -13.92 -17.91 7.40
CA LYS A 193 -15.36 -17.68 7.61
C LYS A 193 -15.97 -18.60 8.67
N ALA A 194 -15.39 -19.78 8.92
CA ALA A 194 -15.77 -20.65 10.02
C ALA A 194 -15.21 -20.20 11.39
N ALA A 195 -14.09 -19.46 11.38
CA ALA A 195 -13.35 -19.09 12.57
C ALA A 195 -13.62 -17.67 13.11
N VAL A 196 -14.11 -16.76 12.26
CA VAL A 196 -14.46 -15.37 12.63
C VAL A 196 -15.88 -15.02 12.23
N SER A 197 -16.47 -14.03 12.92
CA SER A 197 -17.85 -13.58 12.68
C SER A 197 -17.94 -12.35 11.77
N VAL A 198 -16.86 -11.58 11.67
CA VAL A 198 -16.81 -10.36 10.86
C VAL A 198 -16.75 -10.65 9.34
N PRO A 199 -17.15 -9.69 8.48
CA PRO A 199 -17.06 -9.85 7.03
C PRO A 199 -15.63 -10.07 6.54
N LEU A 200 -15.49 -10.88 5.49
CA LEU A 200 -14.21 -11.19 4.84
C LEU A 200 -14.17 -10.63 3.42
N GLU A 201 -13.15 -9.84 3.13
CA GLU A 201 -12.84 -9.29 1.82
C GLU A 201 -11.62 -9.99 1.20
N VAL A 202 -11.66 -10.22 -0.12
CA VAL A 202 -10.53 -10.78 -0.85
C VAL A 202 -10.02 -9.78 -1.88
N HIS A 203 -8.75 -9.43 -1.73
CA HIS A 203 -8.02 -8.54 -2.63
C HIS A 203 -6.87 -9.31 -3.27
N THR A 204 -6.86 -9.42 -4.60
CA THR A 204 -5.75 -10.02 -5.35
C THR A 204 -5.43 -9.25 -6.62
N HIS A 205 -4.18 -9.32 -7.05
CA HIS A 205 -3.71 -8.76 -8.31
C HIS A 205 -3.72 -9.82 -9.42
N ALA A 206 -4.06 -9.43 -10.64
CA ALA A 206 -4.19 -10.31 -11.80
C ALA A 206 -2.86 -10.68 -12.49
N THR A 207 -1.72 -10.37 -11.86
CA THR A 207 -0.38 -10.45 -12.46
C THR A 207 -0.10 -11.85 -12.99
N SER A 208 -0.47 -12.88 -12.23
CA SER A 208 -0.22 -14.28 -12.52
C SER A 208 -1.20 -14.91 -13.53
N GLY A 209 -2.32 -14.23 -13.83
CA GLY A 209 -3.35 -14.74 -14.72
C GLY A 209 -4.35 -15.71 -14.08
N ILE A 210 -4.39 -15.81 -12.75
CA ILE A 210 -5.32 -16.70 -12.02
C ILE A 210 -6.33 -15.98 -11.13
N ALA A 211 -6.34 -14.64 -11.11
CA ALA A 211 -7.11 -13.84 -10.16
C ALA A 211 -8.62 -13.99 -10.31
N GLU A 212 -9.17 -14.03 -11.53
CA GLU A 212 -10.60 -14.22 -11.77
C GLU A 212 -11.07 -15.58 -11.24
N MET A 213 -10.29 -16.64 -11.45
CA MET A 213 -10.56 -17.97 -10.90
C MET A 213 -10.46 -17.96 -9.37
N THR A 214 -9.49 -17.23 -8.82
CA THR A 214 -9.29 -17.07 -7.39
C THR A 214 -10.49 -16.40 -6.74
N TYR A 215 -11.01 -15.32 -7.32
CA TYR A 215 -12.24 -14.68 -6.87
C TYR A 215 -13.46 -15.57 -7.00
N LEU A 216 -13.62 -16.29 -8.11
CA LEU A 216 -14.74 -17.23 -8.24
C LEU A 216 -14.76 -18.24 -7.09
N LYS A 217 -13.61 -18.87 -6.79
CA LYS A 217 -13.49 -19.85 -5.71
C LYS A 217 -13.65 -19.21 -4.32
N ALA A 218 -13.12 -18.01 -4.10
CA ALA A 218 -13.33 -17.26 -2.86
C ALA A 218 -14.81 -16.91 -2.63
N VAL A 219 -15.53 -16.48 -3.66
CA VAL A 219 -16.96 -16.16 -3.57
C VAL A 219 -17.79 -17.43 -3.31
N GLU A 220 -17.46 -18.55 -3.96
CA GLU A 220 -18.08 -19.85 -3.68
C GLU A 220 -17.89 -20.29 -2.21
N ALA A 221 -16.70 -20.03 -1.65
CA ALA A 221 -16.35 -20.31 -0.26
C ALA A 221 -16.98 -19.34 0.76
N GLY A 222 -17.61 -18.25 0.30
CA GLY A 222 -18.37 -17.34 1.16
C GLY A 222 -17.67 -16.03 1.51
N ALA A 223 -16.72 -15.56 0.69
CA ALA A 223 -16.24 -14.19 0.77
C ALA A 223 -17.41 -13.19 0.65
N ASP A 224 -17.37 -12.11 1.44
CA ASP A 224 -18.44 -11.11 1.49
C ASP A 224 -18.20 -9.94 0.52
N ILE A 225 -16.93 -9.67 0.20
CA ILE A 225 -16.48 -8.55 -0.63
C ILE A 225 -15.29 -9.01 -1.49
N ILE A 226 -15.19 -8.51 -2.73
CA ILE A 226 -13.99 -8.62 -3.57
C ILE A 226 -13.56 -7.25 -4.11
N ASP A 227 -12.25 -7.06 -4.25
CA ASP A 227 -11.68 -5.86 -4.86
C ASP A 227 -11.59 -5.99 -6.38
N THR A 228 -12.16 -5.05 -7.13
CA THR A 228 -12.06 -5.01 -8.59
C THR A 228 -11.64 -3.64 -9.07
N ALA A 229 -11.14 -3.58 -10.30
CA ALA A 229 -10.84 -2.32 -10.98
C ALA A 229 -11.70 -2.24 -12.24
N ILE A 230 -12.22 -1.06 -12.58
CA ILE A 230 -12.89 -0.85 -13.87
C ILE A 230 -11.96 -1.23 -15.03
N SER A 231 -12.50 -1.84 -16.10
CA SER A 231 -11.76 -2.45 -17.20
C SER A 231 -10.61 -1.62 -17.80
N SER A 232 -10.73 -0.29 -17.83
CA SER A 232 -9.67 0.60 -18.31
C SER A 232 -8.36 0.46 -17.49
N PHE A 233 -8.48 0.22 -16.19
CA PHE A 233 -7.36 0.09 -15.26
C PHE A 233 -7.27 -1.29 -14.58
N SER A 234 -7.99 -2.30 -15.08
CA SER A 234 -7.96 -3.68 -14.56
C SER A 234 -6.93 -4.59 -15.25
N GLY A 235 -6.72 -5.79 -14.70
CA GLY A 235 -5.86 -6.82 -15.28
C GLY A 235 -4.36 -6.54 -15.13
N GLY A 236 -3.53 -7.53 -15.48
CA GLY A 236 -2.08 -7.47 -15.27
C GLY A 236 -1.76 -7.20 -13.81
N THR A 237 -0.91 -6.21 -13.51
CA THR A 237 -0.58 -5.83 -12.12
C THR A 237 -1.72 -5.21 -11.33
N SER A 238 -2.91 -5.01 -11.91
CA SER A 238 -4.10 -4.49 -11.24
C SER A 238 -5.08 -5.61 -10.83
N GLN A 239 -6.22 -5.25 -10.27
CA GLN A 239 -7.29 -6.19 -9.92
C GLN A 239 -8.07 -6.68 -11.16
N PRO A 240 -8.81 -7.81 -11.05
CA PRO A 240 -9.80 -8.22 -12.05
C PRO A 240 -10.81 -7.12 -12.42
N SER A 241 -11.33 -7.22 -13.65
CA SER A 241 -12.31 -6.27 -14.21
C SER A 241 -13.63 -6.29 -13.44
N THR A 242 -14.05 -5.13 -12.92
CA THR A 242 -15.33 -4.95 -12.22
C THR A 242 -16.50 -5.45 -13.08
N GLU A 243 -16.55 -5.03 -14.35
CA GLU A 243 -17.66 -5.37 -15.25
C GLU A 243 -17.75 -6.87 -15.50
N SER A 244 -16.61 -7.51 -15.77
CA SER A 244 -16.54 -8.93 -16.09
C SER A 244 -16.96 -9.77 -14.90
N MET A 245 -16.44 -9.45 -13.71
CA MET A 245 -16.79 -10.17 -12.47
C MET A 245 -18.26 -9.97 -12.09
N ALA A 246 -18.79 -8.74 -12.24
CA ALA A 246 -20.19 -8.46 -11.94
C ALA A 246 -21.14 -9.26 -12.85
N ILE A 247 -20.87 -9.31 -14.16
CA ILE A 247 -21.67 -10.06 -15.12
C ILE A 247 -21.58 -11.57 -14.84
N ALA A 248 -20.36 -12.09 -14.68
CA ALA A 248 -20.14 -13.52 -14.44
C ALA A 248 -20.80 -14.01 -13.14
N LEU A 249 -20.64 -13.27 -12.04
CA LEU A 249 -21.25 -13.64 -10.76
C LEU A 249 -22.78 -13.49 -10.79
N SER A 250 -23.32 -12.52 -11.54
CA SER A 250 -24.77 -12.40 -11.72
C SER A 250 -25.36 -13.58 -12.49
N ASP A 251 -24.67 -14.06 -13.55
CA ASP A 251 -25.05 -15.26 -14.30
C ASP A 251 -25.05 -16.52 -13.42
N LEU A 252 -24.09 -16.60 -12.48
CA LEU A 252 -24.01 -17.66 -11.47
C LEU A 252 -25.02 -17.49 -10.31
N GLY A 253 -25.91 -16.49 -10.36
CA GLY A 253 -27.00 -16.32 -9.39
C GLY A 253 -26.65 -15.53 -8.12
N TYR A 254 -25.51 -14.84 -8.10
CA TYR A 254 -25.17 -13.90 -7.04
C TYR A 254 -25.83 -12.53 -7.28
N ASN A 255 -26.28 -11.89 -6.21
CA ASN A 255 -26.69 -10.50 -6.28
C ASN A 255 -25.48 -9.59 -6.05
N THR A 256 -25.12 -8.80 -7.05
CA THR A 256 -23.96 -7.90 -7.05
C THR A 256 -24.33 -6.46 -6.68
N ASN A 257 -25.63 -6.09 -6.79
CA ASN A 257 -26.14 -4.72 -6.70
C ASN A 257 -25.51 -3.69 -7.66
N LEU A 258 -24.68 -4.11 -8.62
CA LEU A 258 -23.97 -3.21 -9.53
C LEU A 258 -24.82 -2.85 -10.76
N ASP A 259 -24.80 -1.57 -11.14
CA ASP A 259 -25.45 -1.06 -12.35
C ASP A 259 -24.51 -1.12 -13.55
N VAL A 260 -24.65 -2.15 -14.37
CA VAL A 260 -23.81 -2.39 -15.57
C VAL A 260 -23.83 -1.21 -16.55
N THR A 261 -24.93 -0.43 -16.62
CA THR A 261 -24.99 0.76 -17.48
C THR A 261 -24.08 1.86 -16.94
N LYS A 262 -24.05 2.05 -15.62
CA LYS A 262 -23.12 3.00 -15.00
C LYS A 262 -21.68 2.51 -15.09
N LEU A 263 -21.42 1.22 -14.87
CA LEU A 263 -20.08 0.64 -15.07
C LEU A 263 -19.56 0.93 -16.48
N SER A 264 -20.39 0.73 -17.50
CA SER A 264 -20.03 1.03 -18.89
C SER A 264 -19.67 2.50 -19.11
N LYS A 265 -20.38 3.44 -18.45
CA LYS A 265 -20.05 4.88 -18.49
C LYS A 265 -18.74 5.20 -17.77
N ILE A 266 -18.49 4.55 -16.63
CA ILE A 266 -17.25 4.72 -15.86
C ILE A 266 -16.05 4.24 -16.70
N ALA A 267 -16.16 3.07 -17.33
CA ALA A 267 -15.14 2.57 -18.25
C ALA A 267 -14.94 3.50 -19.44
N ALA A 268 -16.02 3.99 -20.05
CA ALA A 268 -15.95 4.93 -21.16
C ALA A 268 -15.23 6.24 -20.80
N HIS A 269 -15.39 6.72 -19.57
CA HIS A 269 -14.66 7.87 -19.04
C HIS A 269 -13.16 7.60 -18.85
N PHE A 270 -12.79 6.45 -18.28
CA PHE A 270 -11.40 6.13 -18.00
C PHE A 270 -10.60 5.65 -19.21
N ASN A 271 -11.26 5.20 -20.29
CA ASN A 271 -10.58 4.80 -21.53
C ASN A 271 -9.69 5.90 -22.15
N PRO A 272 -10.17 7.13 -22.41
CA PRO A 272 -9.30 8.20 -22.91
C PRO A 272 -8.21 8.61 -21.91
N VAL A 273 -8.47 8.53 -20.60
CA VAL A 273 -7.46 8.78 -19.56
C VAL A 273 -6.31 7.76 -19.68
N ARG A 274 -6.65 6.47 -19.71
CA ARG A 274 -5.69 5.36 -19.94
C ARG A 274 -4.89 5.56 -21.21
N ASP A 275 -5.55 5.90 -22.32
CA ASP A 275 -4.90 6.06 -23.61
C ASP A 275 -3.94 7.26 -23.63
N ARG A 276 -4.27 8.33 -22.91
CA ARG A 276 -3.36 9.47 -22.69
C ARG A 276 -2.10 9.05 -21.94
N PHE A 277 -2.23 8.31 -20.84
CA PHE A 277 -1.07 7.80 -20.07
C PHE A 277 -0.24 6.79 -20.86
N ARG A 278 -0.87 5.95 -21.69
CA ARG A 278 -0.19 5.04 -22.62
C ARG A 278 0.62 5.81 -23.65
N LYS A 279 0.02 6.83 -24.29
CA LYS A 279 0.71 7.70 -25.25
C LYS A 279 1.89 8.46 -24.62
N ALA A 280 1.76 8.85 -23.36
CA ALA A 280 2.81 9.52 -22.59
C ALA A 280 3.90 8.55 -22.07
N GLY A 281 3.77 7.23 -22.27
CA GLY A 281 4.74 6.23 -21.80
C GLY A 281 4.68 5.91 -20.31
N LEU A 282 3.75 6.51 -19.56
CA LEU A 282 3.56 6.26 -18.13
C LEU A 282 2.80 4.96 -17.85
N LEU A 283 1.92 4.54 -18.76
CA LEU A 283 1.35 3.19 -18.77
C LEU A 283 2.27 2.28 -19.59
N ASN A 284 3.18 1.58 -18.92
CA ASN A 284 4.06 0.61 -19.57
C ASN A 284 3.27 -0.65 -19.95
N PRO A 285 3.24 -1.10 -21.22
CA PRO A 285 2.51 -2.32 -21.60
C PRO A 285 2.80 -3.55 -20.74
N LYS A 286 4.03 -3.68 -20.22
CA LYS A 286 4.42 -4.79 -19.32
C LYS A 286 3.55 -4.93 -18.08
N VAL A 287 2.99 -3.83 -17.57
CA VAL A 287 2.11 -3.88 -16.39
C VAL A 287 0.73 -4.49 -16.70
N LYS A 288 0.41 -4.69 -17.98
CA LYS A 288 -0.80 -5.40 -18.45
C LYS A 288 -0.52 -6.85 -18.83
N ASP A 289 0.75 -7.23 -19.01
CA ASP A 289 1.12 -8.58 -19.39
C ASP A 289 0.89 -9.55 -18.23
N THR A 290 0.52 -10.79 -18.57
CA THR A 290 0.44 -11.89 -17.61
C THR A 290 1.84 -12.46 -17.38
N GLU A 291 2.24 -12.60 -16.12
CA GLU A 291 3.50 -13.19 -15.70
C GLU A 291 3.27 -14.39 -14.74
N PRO A 292 3.03 -15.59 -15.29
CA PRO A 292 2.79 -16.80 -14.50
C PRO A 292 3.98 -17.20 -13.63
N ARG A 293 5.21 -16.77 -13.96
CA ARG A 293 6.39 -17.09 -13.14
C ARG A 293 6.32 -16.50 -11.74
N THR A 294 5.46 -15.51 -11.52
CA THR A 294 5.13 -15.01 -10.17
C THR A 294 4.65 -16.12 -9.24
N LEU A 295 3.95 -17.14 -9.77
CA LEU A 295 3.51 -18.32 -9.00
C LEU A 295 4.67 -19.24 -8.61
N LEU A 296 5.74 -19.26 -9.39
CA LEU A 296 6.93 -20.08 -9.15
C LEU A 296 7.87 -19.40 -8.16
N TYR A 297 8.27 -18.17 -8.49
CA TYR A 297 9.26 -17.45 -7.70
C TYR A 297 8.66 -16.84 -6.44
N LYS A 298 7.35 -16.56 -6.43
CA LYS A 298 6.66 -15.92 -5.31
C LYS A 298 7.27 -14.56 -4.94
N VAL A 299 8.00 -13.96 -5.89
CA VAL A 299 8.65 -12.65 -5.79
C VAL A 299 7.82 -11.64 -6.58
N PRO A 300 7.48 -10.47 -6.01
CA PRO A 300 6.76 -9.43 -6.74
C PRO A 300 7.52 -8.94 -7.98
N GLY A 301 6.83 -8.75 -9.11
CA GLY A 301 7.46 -8.32 -10.37
C GLY A 301 8.26 -7.01 -10.27
N GLY A 302 7.78 -6.03 -9.50
CA GLY A 302 8.49 -4.77 -9.27
C GLY A 302 9.82 -4.93 -8.51
N MET A 303 9.92 -5.95 -7.66
CA MET A 303 11.18 -6.30 -7.00
C MET A 303 12.17 -6.88 -8.03
N LEU A 304 11.72 -7.79 -8.89
CA LEU A 304 12.55 -8.39 -9.94
C LEU A 304 13.14 -7.35 -10.90
N SER A 305 12.33 -6.38 -11.35
CA SER A 305 12.83 -5.31 -12.23
C SER A 305 13.87 -4.42 -11.55
N ASN A 306 13.71 -4.13 -10.25
CA ASN A 306 14.68 -3.34 -9.50
C ASN A 306 16.00 -4.09 -9.33
N LEU A 307 15.95 -5.39 -8.99
CA LEU A 307 17.14 -6.22 -8.85
C LEU A 307 17.94 -6.29 -10.15
N LEU A 308 17.25 -6.48 -11.29
CA LEU A 308 17.90 -6.48 -12.60
C LEU A 308 18.58 -5.14 -12.92
N ASN A 309 17.92 -4.02 -12.60
CA ASN A 309 18.52 -2.69 -12.80
C ASN A 309 19.75 -2.48 -11.90
N GLN A 310 19.70 -2.91 -10.62
CA GLN A 310 20.84 -2.82 -9.70
C GLN A 310 22.05 -3.63 -10.19
N LEU A 311 21.82 -4.83 -10.73
CA LEU A 311 22.88 -5.65 -11.33
C LEU A 311 23.43 -5.00 -12.60
N LYS A 312 22.56 -4.44 -13.44
CA LYS A 312 22.94 -3.73 -14.67
C LYS A 312 23.80 -2.50 -14.41
N GLU A 313 23.47 -1.71 -13.40
CA GLU A 313 24.29 -0.56 -12.98
C GLU A 313 25.70 -0.96 -12.55
N GLN A 314 25.88 -2.22 -12.12
CA GLN A 314 27.16 -2.78 -11.71
C GLN A 314 27.81 -3.66 -12.79
N GLY A 315 27.18 -3.83 -13.95
CA GLY A 315 27.66 -4.70 -15.03
C GLY A 315 27.70 -6.18 -14.68
N LEU A 316 26.76 -6.64 -13.83
CA LEU A 316 26.66 -8.02 -13.31
C LEU A 316 25.34 -8.69 -13.69
N GLU A 317 24.77 -8.35 -14.86
CA GLU A 317 23.47 -8.91 -15.29
C GLU A 317 23.49 -10.43 -15.45
N ASP A 318 24.65 -11.01 -15.76
CA ASP A 318 24.87 -12.45 -15.89
C ASP A 318 24.64 -13.22 -14.58
N ARG A 319 24.73 -12.53 -13.43
CA ARG A 319 24.53 -13.10 -12.09
C ARG A 319 23.08 -13.02 -11.60
N TYR A 320 22.14 -12.59 -12.45
CA TYR A 320 20.74 -12.43 -12.07
C TYR A 320 20.11 -13.73 -11.55
N GLN A 321 20.44 -14.87 -12.16
CA GLN A 321 19.91 -16.17 -11.73
C GLN A 321 20.40 -16.56 -10.33
N GLU A 322 21.66 -16.29 -10.00
CA GLU A 322 22.20 -16.51 -8.65
C GLU A 322 21.44 -15.67 -7.60
N VAL A 323 21.10 -14.42 -7.94
CA VAL A 323 20.32 -13.55 -7.04
C VAL A 323 18.91 -14.10 -6.81
N LEU A 324 18.24 -14.60 -7.86
CA LEU A 324 16.91 -15.20 -7.72
C LEU A 324 16.91 -16.44 -6.83
N GLU A 325 17.99 -17.22 -6.88
CA GLU A 325 18.18 -18.41 -6.04
C GLU A 325 18.52 -18.03 -4.59
N GLU A 326 19.16 -16.88 -4.36
CA GLU A 326 19.52 -16.41 -3.02
C GLU A 326 18.37 -15.70 -2.28
N VAL A 327 17.44 -15.07 -2.99
CA VAL A 327 16.24 -14.42 -2.41
C VAL A 327 15.47 -15.33 -1.44
N PRO A 328 15.07 -16.58 -1.80
CA PRO A 328 14.36 -17.45 -0.87
C PRO A 328 15.20 -17.84 0.36
N ASN A 329 16.53 -17.97 0.23
CA ASN A 329 17.42 -18.26 1.35
C ASN A 329 17.47 -17.10 2.34
N VAL A 330 17.66 -15.88 1.84
CA VAL A 330 17.63 -14.67 2.68
C VAL A 330 16.27 -14.50 3.34
N ARG A 331 15.18 -14.77 2.61
CA ARG A 331 13.82 -14.72 3.17
C ARG A 331 13.65 -15.74 4.31
N ALA A 332 14.15 -16.96 4.16
CA ALA A 332 14.08 -17.99 5.19
C ALA A 332 14.86 -17.58 6.45
N ASP A 333 16.10 -17.11 6.27
CA ASP A 333 16.97 -16.65 7.36
C ASP A 333 16.35 -15.49 8.15
N LEU A 334 15.59 -14.63 7.47
CA LEU A 334 14.89 -13.51 8.09
C LEU A 334 13.52 -13.89 8.68
N GLY A 335 13.18 -15.17 8.79
CA GLY A 335 11.95 -15.63 9.43
C GLY A 335 10.71 -15.60 8.54
N TYR A 336 10.90 -15.78 7.24
CA TYR A 336 9.85 -15.81 6.21
C TYR A 336 8.92 -14.57 6.14
N PRO A 337 9.43 -13.33 6.16
CA PRO A 337 8.56 -12.16 5.99
C PRO A 337 7.75 -12.25 4.68
N PRO A 338 6.47 -11.80 4.66
CA PRO A 338 5.78 -11.49 3.43
C PRO A 338 6.59 -10.48 2.60
N LEU A 339 6.78 -10.76 1.32
CA LEU A 339 7.57 -9.89 0.42
C LEU A 339 6.72 -8.71 -0.08
N VAL A 340 6.31 -7.83 0.84
CA VAL A 340 5.69 -6.53 0.54
C VAL A 340 6.64 -5.41 0.92
N THR A 341 6.45 -4.21 0.40
CA THR A 341 7.28 -3.05 0.76
C THR A 341 7.18 -2.75 2.26
N PRO A 342 8.31 -2.50 2.96
CA PRO A 342 9.69 -2.41 2.45
C PRO A 342 10.46 -3.74 2.37
N LEU A 343 9.96 -4.80 2.99
CA LEU A 343 10.64 -6.10 3.18
C LEU A 343 11.09 -6.75 1.86
N SER A 344 10.31 -6.63 0.79
CA SER A 344 10.70 -7.16 -0.53
C SER A 344 12.01 -6.56 -1.04
N GLN A 345 12.18 -5.24 -0.95
CA GLN A 345 13.42 -4.59 -1.36
C GLN A 345 14.58 -4.94 -0.43
N MET A 346 14.33 -5.04 0.88
CA MET A 346 15.35 -5.41 1.86
C MET A 346 15.92 -6.81 1.58
N VAL A 347 15.05 -7.82 1.41
CA VAL A 347 15.44 -9.19 1.07
C VAL A 347 16.19 -9.21 -0.26
N GLY A 348 15.70 -8.50 -1.27
CA GLY A 348 16.33 -8.44 -2.59
C GLY A 348 17.72 -7.82 -2.56
N THR A 349 17.87 -6.67 -1.92
CA THR A 349 19.17 -6.00 -1.80
C THR A 349 20.17 -6.83 -1.01
N GLN A 350 19.75 -7.49 0.06
CA GLN A 350 20.64 -8.41 0.79
C GLN A 350 21.06 -9.61 -0.08
N ALA A 351 20.14 -10.17 -0.87
CA ALA A 351 20.48 -11.25 -1.81
C ALA A 351 21.51 -10.80 -2.86
N VAL A 352 21.34 -9.60 -3.42
CA VAL A 352 22.35 -8.98 -4.31
C VAL A 352 23.68 -8.83 -3.60
N MET A 353 23.71 -8.33 -2.37
CA MET A 353 24.96 -8.17 -1.60
C MET A 353 25.65 -9.50 -1.31
N ASN A 354 24.89 -10.55 -0.98
CA ASN A 354 25.43 -11.89 -0.76
C ASN A 354 26.10 -12.44 -2.03
N VAL A 355 25.42 -12.32 -3.17
CA VAL A 355 25.94 -12.76 -4.47
C VAL A 355 27.19 -11.96 -4.86
N ILE A 356 27.12 -10.63 -4.82
CA ILE A 356 28.23 -9.76 -5.25
C ILE A 356 29.47 -9.95 -4.36
N SER A 357 29.29 -10.09 -3.05
CA SER A 357 30.40 -10.27 -2.12
C SER A 357 30.97 -11.69 -2.09
N GLY A 358 30.24 -12.67 -2.64
CA GLY A 358 30.61 -14.10 -2.65
C GLY A 358 30.48 -14.80 -1.30
N GLU A 359 29.93 -14.11 -0.29
CA GLU A 359 29.82 -14.60 1.08
C GLU A 359 28.55 -14.04 1.73
N ARG A 360 27.69 -14.93 2.27
CA ARG A 360 26.41 -14.52 2.85
C ARG A 360 26.63 -13.61 4.06
N TYR A 361 25.93 -12.49 4.10
CA TYR A 361 25.94 -11.50 5.19
C TYR A 361 27.31 -10.88 5.51
N LYS A 362 28.27 -10.91 4.56
CA LYS A 362 29.52 -10.15 4.68
C LYS A 362 29.28 -8.63 4.65
N LEU A 363 28.38 -8.22 3.78
CA LEU A 363 27.87 -6.85 3.69
C LEU A 363 26.40 -6.89 4.05
N VAL A 364 26.02 -6.12 5.08
CA VAL A 364 24.64 -6.11 5.57
C VAL A 364 24.14 -4.66 5.65
N PRO A 365 23.09 -4.30 4.89
CA PRO A 365 22.44 -3.00 4.99
C PRO A 365 21.95 -2.71 6.40
N LYS A 366 21.87 -1.43 6.73
CA LYS A 366 21.40 -0.97 8.04
C LYS A 366 19.99 -1.47 8.35
N GLU A 367 19.11 -1.46 7.36
CA GLU A 367 17.71 -1.86 7.44
C GLU A 367 17.57 -3.34 7.81
N ILE A 368 18.45 -4.21 7.29
CA ILE A 368 18.48 -5.63 7.65
C ILE A 368 18.92 -5.81 9.11
N LYS A 369 19.90 -5.03 9.58
CA LYS A 369 20.29 -5.04 10.99
C LYS A 369 19.15 -4.58 11.90
N GLU A 370 18.49 -3.48 11.54
CA GLU A 370 17.33 -2.96 12.29
C GLU A 370 16.16 -3.96 12.30
N TYR A 371 15.93 -4.67 11.20
CA TYR A 371 14.97 -5.78 11.14
C TYR A 371 15.31 -6.91 12.11
N VAL A 372 16.54 -7.40 12.09
CA VAL A 372 17.00 -8.48 12.99
C VAL A 372 16.97 -8.05 14.45
N LYS A 373 17.17 -6.75 14.72
CA LYS A 373 17.01 -6.15 16.06
C LYS A 373 15.55 -5.99 16.50
N GLY A 374 14.58 -6.25 15.64
CA GLY A 374 13.15 -6.19 15.96
C GLY A 374 12.48 -4.84 15.69
N TYR A 375 13.16 -3.85 15.11
CA TYR A 375 12.62 -2.49 14.91
C TYR A 375 11.50 -2.38 13.87
N TYR A 376 11.21 -3.45 13.13
CA TYR A 376 10.08 -3.54 12.20
C TYR A 376 8.89 -4.31 12.79
N GLY A 377 9.07 -5.03 13.90
CA GLY A 377 8.08 -5.94 14.45
C GLY A 377 8.61 -7.37 14.54
N ARG A 378 7.73 -8.30 14.92
CA ARG A 378 8.06 -9.73 15.07
C ARG A 378 7.90 -10.44 13.72
N PRO A 379 8.94 -11.14 13.23
CA PRO A 379 8.81 -11.96 12.04
C PRO A 379 7.85 -13.14 12.26
N PRO A 380 7.23 -13.69 11.20
CA PRO A 380 6.36 -14.87 11.31
C PRO A 380 7.04 -16.07 12.00
N VAL A 381 8.33 -16.26 11.71
CA VAL A 381 9.18 -17.29 12.34
C VAL A 381 10.34 -16.61 13.08
N PRO A 382 10.68 -17.06 14.31
CA PRO A 382 11.86 -16.56 15.00
C PRO A 382 13.14 -16.73 14.17
N ILE A 383 13.94 -15.67 14.09
CA ILE A 383 15.27 -15.71 13.46
C ILE A 383 16.21 -16.53 14.35
N SER A 384 17.00 -17.42 13.76
CA SER A 384 17.92 -18.27 14.52
C SER A 384 19.04 -17.46 15.18
N ASP A 385 19.59 -17.96 16.29
CA ASP A 385 20.69 -17.30 16.99
C ASP A 385 21.94 -17.19 16.10
N GLU A 386 22.19 -18.16 15.23
CA GLU A 386 23.32 -18.15 14.29
C GLU A 386 23.18 -17.03 13.27
N ILE A 387 22.01 -16.88 12.64
CA ILE A 387 21.74 -15.80 11.69
C ILE A 387 21.77 -14.44 12.39
N ARG A 388 21.21 -14.35 13.60
CA ARG A 388 21.29 -13.13 14.42
C ARG A 388 22.75 -12.74 14.65
N GLN A 389 23.58 -13.67 15.14
CA GLN A 389 25.00 -13.42 15.39
C GLN A 389 25.75 -13.06 14.10
N GLN A 390 25.42 -13.68 12.97
CA GLN A 390 26.06 -13.37 11.70
C GLN A 390 25.73 -11.95 11.21
N ILE A 391 24.51 -11.47 11.44
CA ILE A 391 24.04 -10.16 10.94
C ILE A 391 24.39 -9.00 11.87
N ILE A 392 24.19 -9.17 13.19
CA ILE A 392 24.39 -8.10 14.18
C ILE A 392 25.53 -8.36 15.17
N GLY A 393 26.18 -9.52 15.14
CA GLY A 393 27.26 -9.84 16.06
C GLY A 393 26.79 -9.80 17.53
N ASP A 394 27.65 -9.25 18.39
CA ASP A 394 27.39 -9.09 19.82
C ASP A 394 26.55 -7.85 20.16
N ASP A 395 25.88 -7.24 19.18
CA ASP A 395 25.02 -6.09 19.40
C ASP A 395 23.83 -6.49 20.29
N THR A 396 23.74 -5.86 21.46
CA THR A 396 22.74 -6.16 22.48
C THR A 396 21.47 -5.31 22.35
N ASP A 397 21.43 -4.37 21.40
CA ASP A 397 20.28 -3.53 21.12
C ASP A 397 19.21 -4.29 20.29
N VAL A 398 18.70 -5.38 20.87
CA VAL A 398 17.62 -6.21 20.32
C VAL A 398 16.36 -6.00 21.16
N ILE A 399 15.27 -5.63 20.50
CA ILE A 399 13.99 -5.34 21.15
C ILE A 399 13.01 -6.49 20.93
N THR A 400 12.19 -6.77 21.94
CA THR A 400 11.11 -7.78 21.88
C THR A 400 9.72 -7.16 22.05
N VAL A 401 9.66 -5.91 22.49
CA VAL A 401 8.45 -5.09 22.60
C VAL A 401 7.99 -4.61 21.22
N ARG A 402 6.84 -3.93 21.15
CA ARG A 402 6.40 -3.28 19.92
C ARG A 402 7.31 -2.07 19.66
N PRO A 403 7.86 -1.87 18.44
CA PRO A 403 8.86 -0.82 18.22
C PRO A 403 8.36 0.59 18.53
N ALA A 404 7.07 0.86 18.32
CA ALA A 404 6.47 2.16 18.63
C ALA A 404 6.48 2.51 20.12
N ASP A 405 6.54 1.52 21.03
CA ASP A 405 6.60 1.76 22.47
C ASP A 405 7.89 2.49 22.88
N LEU A 406 8.92 2.45 22.02
CA LEU A 406 10.20 3.12 22.22
C LEU A 406 10.25 4.51 21.57
N ILE A 407 9.23 4.90 20.80
CA ILE A 407 9.16 6.18 20.11
C ILE A 407 8.40 7.18 20.98
N LYS A 408 9.09 8.23 21.44
CA LYS A 408 8.45 9.33 22.18
C LYS A 408 7.45 10.09 21.30
N PRO A 409 6.39 10.69 21.87
CA PRO A 409 5.42 11.50 21.11
C PRO A 409 6.09 12.53 20.19
N GLN A 410 5.59 12.65 18.95
CA GLN A 410 6.28 13.40 17.89
C GLN A 410 5.48 14.60 17.35
N MET A 411 4.17 14.71 17.60
CA MET A 411 3.33 15.75 17.01
C MET A 411 3.82 17.18 17.33
N ALA A 412 4.20 17.42 18.59
CA ALA A 412 4.73 18.73 19.02
C ALA A 412 6.05 19.08 18.31
N GLN A 413 6.92 18.08 18.09
CA GLN A 413 8.18 18.26 17.38
C GLN A 413 7.93 18.61 15.91
N PHE A 414 7.02 17.90 15.23
CA PHE A 414 6.69 18.17 13.83
C PHE A 414 6.06 19.54 13.64
N ARG A 415 5.14 19.96 14.52
CA ARG A 415 4.56 21.30 14.49
C ARG A 415 5.61 22.39 14.62
N LYS A 416 6.55 22.23 15.57
CA LYS A 416 7.67 23.18 15.74
C LYS A 416 8.58 23.22 14.51
N ALA A 417 8.79 22.08 13.83
CA ALA A 417 9.72 21.97 12.71
C ALA A 417 9.27 22.71 11.45
N ILE A 418 7.96 22.88 11.24
CA ILE A 418 7.41 23.65 10.11
C ILE A 418 6.93 25.05 10.50
N GLY A 419 6.84 25.35 11.81
CA GLY A 419 6.66 26.71 12.32
C GLY A 419 5.45 27.42 11.71
N ALA A 420 5.72 28.50 10.98
CA ALA A 420 4.68 29.30 10.32
C ALA A 420 3.85 28.49 9.32
N TYR A 421 4.38 27.43 8.72
CA TYR A 421 3.63 26.59 7.77
C TYR A 421 2.60 25.66 8.45
N ALA A 422 2.59 25.54 9.79
CA ALA A 422 1.62 24.70 10.52
C ALA A 422 0.24 25.36 10.69
N HIS A 423 -0.44 25.70 9.60
CA HIS A 423 -1.77 26.31 9.64
C HIS A 423 -2.85 25.35 10.15
N SER A 424 -2.65 24.04 9.97
CA SER A 424 -3.57 22.97 10.40
C SER A 424 -2.82 21.77 10.98
N THR A 425 -3.55 20.79 11.56
CA THR A 425 -2.95 19.50 11.95
C THR A 425 -2.59 18.69 10.72
N GLU A 426 -3.37 18.80 9.65
CA GLU A 426 -3.16 18.19 8.35
C GLU A 426 -1.81 18.60 7.73
N ASP A 427 -1.41 19.87 7.86
CA ASP A 427 -0.07 20.34 7.43
C ASP A 427 1.05 19.69 8.24
N VAL A 428 0.86 19.56 9.56
CA VAL A 428 1.82 18.92 10.45
C VAL A 428 1.96 17.43 10.12
N LEU A 429 0.86 16.75 9.83
CA LEU A 429 0.83 15.34 9.43
C LEU A 429 1.45 15.13 8.04
N MET A 430 1.20 16.05 7.09
CA MET A 430 1.85 16.05 5.79
C MET A 430 3.36 16.09 5.94
N TYR A 431 3.86 16.98 6.81
CA TYR A 431 5.28 17.05 7.14
C TYR A 431 5.80 15.82 7.89
N ALA A 432 5.03 15.26 8.83
CA ALA A 432 5.43 14.08 9.57
C ALA A 432 5.71 12.89 8.64
N LEU A 433 4.86 12.70 7.62
CA LEU A 433 4.97 11.61 6.67
C LEU A 433 6.03 11.85 5.60
N PHE A 434 6.05 13.05 5.01
CA PHE A 434 6.91 13.38 3.87
C PHE A 434 7.60 14.74 4.08
N PRO A 435 8.61 14.85 4.97
CA PRO A 435 9.18 16.13 5.39
C PRO A 435 9.68 17.02 4.24
N GLU A 436 10.34 16.42 3.25
CA GLU A 436 10.90 17.14 2.09
C GLU A 436 9.79 17.61 1.15
N GLN A 437 8.91 16.68 0.73
CA GLN A 437 7.83 16.98 -0.19
C GLN A 437 6.83 17.97 0.42
N ALA A 438 6.55 17.84 1.72
CA ALA A 438 5.67 18.76 2.44
C ALA A 438 6.28 20.15 2.56
N LYS A 439 7.56 20.30 2.91
CA LYS A 439 8.21 21.62 2.98
C LYS A 439 8.17 22.33 1.64
N ASP A 440 8.47 21.58 0.57
CA ASP A 440 8.43 22.07 -0.80
C ASP A 440 7.02 22.51 -1.21
N PHE A 441 6.02 21.66 -0.97
CA PHE A 441 4.62 21.95 -1.27
C PHE A 441 4.05 23.12 -0.45
N LEU A 442 4.25 23.11 0.87
CA LEU A 442 3.79 24.18 1.76
C LEU A 442 4.49 25.51 1.46
N GLY A 443 5.78 25.48 1.11
CA GLY A 443 6.52 26.65 0.67
C GLY A 443 5.91 27.30 -0.57
N ARG A 444 5.63 26.51 -1.62
CA ARG A 444 4.93 26.98 -2.82
C ARG A 444 3.52 27.51 -2.53
N ARG A 445 2.84 26.95 -1.52
CA ARG A 445 1.49 27.40 -1.12
C ARG A 445 1.51 28.80 -0.50
N GLU A 446 2.55 29.12 0.27
CA GLU A 446 2.69 30.42 0.95
C GLU A 446 3.37 31.48 0.07
N ASP A 447 4.31 31.08 -0.78
CA ASP A 447 5.08 31.99 -1.64
C ASP A 447 4.94 31.62 -3.13
N PRO A 448 4.23 32.44 -3.94
CA PRO A 448 4.12 32.19 -5.39
C PRO A 448 5.46 32.33 -6.13
N PHE A 449 6.49 32.88 -5.49
CA PHE A 449 7.85 32.99 -6.01
C PHE A 449 8.82 31.95 -5.42
N TYR A 450 8.31 30.95 -4.69
CA TYR A 450 9.14 29.94 -4.02
C TYR A 450 10.16 29.26 -4.96
N ASP A 451 9.75 28.97 -6.19
CA ASP A 451 10.62 28.34 -7.21
C ASP A 451 11.45 29.34 -8.03
N VAL A 452 11.29 30.65 -7.79
CA VAL A 452 12.02 31.69 -8.54
C VAL A 452 13.43 31.84 -7.96
N PRO A 453 14.48 31.57 -8.75
CA PRO A 453 15.85 31.71 -8.28
C PRO A 453 16.11 33.15 -7.80
N ILE A 454 16.61 33.31 -6.58
CA ILE A 454 16.96 34.63 -6.03
C ILE A 454 18.14 35.19 -6.84
N GLN A 455 17.86 36.22 -7.64
CA GLN A 455 18.90 36.99 -8.29
C GLN A 455 19.37 38.11 -7.36
N LYS A 456 20.60 37.99 -6.84
CA LYS A 456 21.24 39.08 -6.10
C LYS A 456 21.91 40.03 -7.09
N VAL A 457 21.59 41.32 -7.00
CA VAL A 457 22.19 42.37 -7.81
C VAL A 457 22.84 43.38 -6.88
N ASP A 458 24.14 43.62 -7.06
CA ASP A 458 24.86 44.67 -6.35
C ASP A 458 24.65 46.01 -7.05
N VAL A 459 24.15 47.00 -6.32
CA VAL A 459 23.90 48.36 -6.84
C VAL A 459 24.85 49.34 -6.17
N THR A 460 25.69 49.99 -6.97
CA THR A 460 26.53 51.10 -6.50
C THR A 460 25.81 52.41 -6.73
N ILE A 461 25.45 53.12 -5.66
CA ILE A 461 24.86 54.46 -5.75
C ILE A 461 25.98 55.48 -5.58
N ALA A 462 26.24 56.28 -6.61
CA ALA A 462 27.10 57.45 -6.49
C ALA A 462 26.35 58.55 -5.73
N VAL A 463 26.74 58.80 -4.48
CA VAL A 463 26.24 59.95 -3.73
C VAL A 463 27.07 61.16 -4.16
N GLY A 464 26.47 62.05 -4.95
CA GLY A 464 27.10 63.31 -5.34
C GLY A 464 27.38 64.17 -4.10
N GLU A 465 28.54 64.83 -4.08
CA GLU A 465 28.90 65.77 -3.01
C GLU A 465 27.87 66.91 -2.93
N LEU A 466 27.26 67.06 -1.75
CA LEU A 466 26.47 68.24 -1.40
C LEU A 466 27.44 69.42 -1.24
N ASN A 467 27.47 70.33 -2.22
CA ASN A 467 28.09 71.65 -2.10
C ASN A 467 27.02 72.74 -1.98
#